data_AF-A0A178MC94-F1
#
_entry.id   AF-A0A178MC94-F1
#
_cell.length_a   1.000
_cell.length_b   1.000
_cell.length_c   1.000
_cell.angle_alpha   90.00
_cell.angle_beta   90.00
_cell.angle_gamma   90.00
#
_symmetry.space_group_name_H-M   'P 1'
#
loop_
_entity.id
_entity.type
_entity.pdbx_description
1 polymer ?
#
loop_
_entity_poly.entity_id
_entity_poly.type
_entity_poly.pdbx_seq_one_letter_code
_entity_poly.pdbx_strand_id
1 'polypeptide(L)'
;MNDVITNILVCGTGGQGVMTAAEILAQTAITKGFDCKKSEVAGMAQRGGVVTSHVRFGKRVWSPVITPGTADILVAFEVAEGSRWADMLRPGGIAMVNTIRLVPPVVSMGLFKYPDDPVAQMRAAGVTVYDFDAGAIARELGDLKLVNTIMLGAIADFLPFPATELEEQIVGRFRERKPAMVEVNQKAFEAGRAAARARASADQQLAANS
;
A
#
# COMPACT_ATOMS: atom_id res chain seq x y z
N MET A 1 -0.33 -28.52 3.30
CA MET A 1 -0.38 -27.11 2.86
C MET A 1 0.15 -26.27 4.00
N ASN A 2 1.26 -25.56 3.79
CA ASN A 2 1.94 -24.80 4.84
C ASN A 2 1.06 -23.68 5.39
N ASP A 3 1.24 -23.39 6.67
CA ASP A 3 0.56 -22.37 7.48
C ASP A 3 1.10 -20.95 7.15
N VAL A 4 1.26 -20.64 5.86
CA VAL A 4 1.89 -19.40 5.40
C VAL A 4 0.98 -18.21 5.74
N ILE A 5 1.52 -17.26 6.49
CA ILE A 5 0.85 -16.00 6.82
C ILE A 5 1.35 -14.94 5.86
N THR A 6 0.42 -14.25 5.19
CA THR A 6 0.70 -13.04 4.43
C THR A 6 0.66 -11.84 5.38
N ASN A 7 1.74 -11.07 5.41
CA ASN A 7 1.91 -9.87 6.22
C ASN A 7 1.96 -8.64 5.32
N ILE A 8 0.97 -7.75 5.45
CA ILE A 8 0.91 -6.48 4.72
C ILE A 8 0.98 -5.34 5.73
N LEU A 9 2.01 -4.51 5.62
CA LEU A 9 2.10 -3.26 6.36
C LEU A 9 1.61 -2.13 5.48
N VAL A 10 0.62 -1.38 5.94
CA VAL A 10 0.14 -0.16 5.28
C VAL A 10 0.61 1.03 6.11
N CYS A 11 1.27 2.00 5.47
CA CYS A 11 1.77 3.20 6.16
C CYS A 11 1.47 4.48 5.38
N GLY A 12 1.44 5.59 6.10
CA GLY A 12 1.23 6.92 5.55
C GLY A 12 0.93 7.92 6.64
N THR A 13 0.43 9.08 6.23
CA THR A 13 0.02 10.15 7.14
C THR A 13 -1.50 10.16 7.34
N GLY A 14 -1.94 10.72 8.47
CA GLY A 14 -3.37 10.85 8.78
C GLY A 14 -4.16 11.54 7.65
N GLY A 15 -5.22 10.87 7.19
CA GLY A 15 -6.09 11.36 6.10
C GLY A 15 -5.86 10.72 4.73
N GLN A 16 -4.79 9.94 4.52
CA GLN A 16 -4.51 9.29 3.22
C GLN A 16 -5.30 7.99 2.98
N GLY A 17 -6.01 7.49 3.99
CA GLY A 17 -6.83 6.27 3.89
C GLY A 17 -6.11 4.96 4.23
N VAL A 18 -4.96 5.03 4.92
CA VAL A 18 -4.23 3.85 5.46
C VAL A 18 -5.16 2.83 6.13
N MET A 19 -6.04 3.29 7.03
CA MET A 19 -7.01 2.42 7.72
C MET A 19 -8.06 1.84 6.77
N THR A 20 -8.52 2.63 5.78
CA THR A 20 -9.49 2.16 4.78
C THR A 20 -8.89 1.07 3.91
N ALA A 21 -7.65 1.23 3.45
CA ALA A 21 -6.94 0.21 2.68
C ALA A 21 -6.75 -1.08 3.51
N ALA A 22 -6.29 -0.95 4.75
CA ALA A 22 -6.12 -2.08 5.66
C ALA A 22 -7.44 -2.83 5.93
N GLU A 23 -8.54 -2.09 6.12
CA GLU A 23 -9.87 -2.66 6.30
C GLU A 23 -10.34 -3.43 5.07
N ILE A 24 -10.15 -2.87 3.86
CA ILE A 24 -10.52 -3.54 2.62
C ILE A 24 -9.74 -4.86 2.48
N LEU A 25 -8.42 -4.83 2.69
CA LEU A 25 -7.57 -6.03 2.63
C LEU A 25 -8.01 -7.10 3.64
N ALA A 26 -8.27 -6.69 4.88
CA ALA A 26 -8.73 -7.60 5.92
C ALA A 26 -10.09 -8.22 5.56
N GLN A 27 -11.02 -7.42 5.08
CA GLN A 27 -12.35 -7.89 4.70
C GLN A 27 -12.29 -8.83 3.49
N THR A 28 -11.46 -8.53 2.48
CA THR A 28 -11.22 -9.45 1.35
C THR A 28 -10.68 -10.78 1.87
N ALA A 29 -9.67 -10.77 2.73
CA ALA A 29 -9.08 -11.99 3.28
C ALA A 29 -10.10 -12.82 4.07
N ILE A 30 -10.92 -12.19 4.92
CA ILE A 30 -12.00 -12.86 5.66
C ILE A 30 -13.02 -13.49 4.72
N THR A 31 -13.45 -12.76 3.69
CA THR A 31 -14.38 -13.28 2.66
C THR A 31 -13.78 -14.46 1.89
N LYS A 32 -12.45 -14.55 1.77
CA LYS A 32 -11.73 -15.69 1.19
C LYS A 32 -11.44 -16.83 2.18
N GLY A 33 -11.98 -16.75 3.40
CA GLY A 33 -11.90 -17.83 4.40
C GLY A 33 -10.59 -17.86 5.19
N PHE A 34 -9.78 -16.81 5.14
CA PHE A 34 -8.57 -16.70 5.96
C PHE A 34 -8.91 -16.24 7.39
N ASP A 35 -8.18 -16.75 8.37
CA ASP A 35 -8.08 -16.08 9.68
C ASP A 35 -7.28 -14.79 9.45
N CYS A 36 -7.87 -13.65 9.80
CA CYS A 36 -7.28 -12.34 9.59
C CYS A 36 -7.22 -11.57 10.90
N LYS A 37 -6.09 -10.94 11.17
CA LYS A 37 -5.88 -10.04 12.30
C LYS A 37 -5.31 -8.72 11.80
N LYS A 38 -5.85 -7.64 12.35
CA LYS A 38 -5.47 -6.28 12.01
C LYS A 38 -5.14 -5.53 13.30
N SER A 39 -4.11 -4.69 13.26
CA SER A 39 -3.80 -3.74 14.34
C SER A 39 -3.30 -2.45 13.75
N GLU A 40 -3.74 -1.34 14.31
CA GLU A 40 -3.35 -0.01 13.88
C GLU A 40 -2.63 0.76 14.97
N VAL A 41 -1.66 1.56 14.55
CA VAL A 41 -1.02 2.59 15.37
C VAL A 41 -1.24 3.92 14.68
N ALA A 42 -2.07 4.77 15.28
CA ALA A 42 -2.20 6.17 14.89
C ALA A 42 -1.33 7.00 15.83
N GLY A 43 -0.41 7.81 15.27
CA GLY A 43 0.34 8.78 16.04
C GLY A 43 -0.60 9.78 16.73
N MET A 44 -0.16 10.37 17.85
CA MET A 44 -0.99 11.23 18.71
C MET A 44 -1.54 12.50 18.01
N ALA A 45 -1.09 12.81 16.79
CA ALA A 45 -1.57 13.94 16.00
C ALA A 45 -2.63 13.49 14.97
N GLN A 46 -3.88 13.96 15.14
CA GLN A 46 -5.00 13.65 14.24
C GLN A 46 -4.78 14.12 12.78
N ARG A 47 -3.84 15.04 12.53
CA ARG A 47 -3.43 15.50 11.19
C ARG A 47 -1.90 15.58 11.09
N GLY A 48 -1.33 15.02 10.03
CA GLY A 48 0.12 14.97 9.81
C GLY A 48 0.88 13.96 10.67
N GLY A 49 0.20 13.26 11.58
CA GLY A 49 0.76 12.14 12.31
C GLY A 49 0.93 10.91 11.42
N VAL A 50 1.96 10.13 11.73
CA VAL A 50 2.21 8.80 11.17
C VAL A 50 1.05 7.87 11.50
N VAL A 51 0.55 7.14 10.51
CA VAL A 51 -0.43 6.07 10.68
C VAL A 51 0.15 4.81 10.07
N THR A 52 0.08 3.72 10.82
CA THR A 52 0.40 2.38 10.32
C THR A 52 -0.73 1.40 10.63
N SER A 53 -0.92 0.45 9.73
CA SER A 53 -1.86 -0.65 9.90
C SER A 53 -1.19 -1.95 9.48
N HIS A 54 -1.13 -2.88 10.42
CA HIS A 54 -0.69 -4.25 10.21
C HIS A 54 -1.89 -5.09 9.78
N VAL A 55 -1.79 -5.78 8.66
CA VAL A 55 -2.79 -6.76 8.19
C VAL A 55 -2.09 -8.09 8.03
N ARG A 56 -2.56 -9.09 8.78
CA ARG A 56 -1.99 -10.44 8.79
C ARG A 56 -3.08 -11.45 8.53
N PHE A 57 -2.91 -12.30 7.53
CA PHE A 57 -3.92 -13.31 7.21
C PHE A 57 -3.30 -14.60 6.68
N GLY A 58 -3.97 -15.72 6.96
CA GLY A 58 -3.57 -17.05 6.55
C GLY A 58 -4.52 -18.10 7.13
N LYS A 59 -4.10 -19.35 7.24
CA LYS A 59 -4.96 -20.40 7.81
C LYS A 59 -5.21 -20.19 9.31
N ARG A 60 -4.20 -19.76 10.07
CA ARG A 60 -4.34 -19.41 11.50
C ARG A 60 -3.33 -18.35 11.93
N VAL A 61 -3.82 -17.19 12.35
CA VAL A 61 -3.00 -16.06 12.80
C VAL A 61 -3.09 -15.95 14.32
N TRP A 62 -1.98 -15.77 15.02
CA TRP A 62 -1.99 -15.70 16.50
C TRP A 62 -1.80 -14.30 17.06
N SER A 63 -1.17 -13.42 16.30
CA SER A 63 -0.87 -12.05 16.71
C SER A 63 -1.27 -11.07 15.61
N PRO A 64 -1.78 -9.89 15.95
CA PRO A 64 -2.14 -8.87 14.96
C PRO A 64 -0.94 -8.03 14.49
N VAL A 65 0.21 -8.11 15.17
CA VAL A 65 1.39 -7.27 14.89
C VAL A 65 2.37 -8.02 13.98
N ILE A 66 2.90 -7.35 12.96
CA ILE A 66 3.92 -7.90 12.06
C ILE A 66 5.29 -7.76 12.75
N THR A 67 6.07 -8.83 12.76
CA THR A 67 7.44 -8.81 13.27
C THR A 67 8.34 -8.04 12.28
N PRO A 68 9.26 -7.17 12.72
CA PRO A 68 10.23 -6.53 11.83
C PRO A 68 10.98 -7.54 10.95
N GLY A 69 11.26 -7.18 9.69
CA GLY A 69 11.86 -8.08 8.71
C GLY A 69 10.97 -9.24 8.23
N THR A 70 9.64 -9.18 8.43
CA THR A 70 8.71 -10.27 8.04
C THR A 70 7.52 -9.84 7.18
N ALA A 71 7.40 -8.55 6.85
CA ALA A 71 6.34 -8.07 5.95
C ALA A 71 6.61 -8.54 4.51
N ASP A 72 5.59 -9.11 3.86
CA ASP A 72 5.63 -9.48 2.45
C ASP A 72 5.47 -8.26 1.54
N ILE A 73 4.56 -7.36 1.93
CA ILE A 73 4.19 -6.17 1.17
C ILE A 73 4.16 -4.97 2.11
N LEU A 74 4.82 -3.89 1.70
CA LEU A 74 4.69 -2.56 2.30
C LEU A 74 3.90 -1.68 1.34
N VAL A 75 2.75 -1.16 1.78
CA VAL A 75 1.93 -0.21 1.02
C VAL A 75 2.10 1.17 1.62
N ALA A 76 2.88 2.02 0.96
CA ALA A 76 3.19 3.35 1.42
C ALA A 76 2.38 4.41 0.66
N PHE A 77 1.51 5.11 1.36
CA PHE A 77 0.72 6.22 0.81
C PHE A 77 1.54 7.52 0.68
N GLU A 78 2.76 7.54 1.21
CA GLU A 78 3.69 8.67 1.21
C GLU A 78 5.12 8.12 1.16
N VAL A 79 5.99 8.75 0.38
CA VAL A 79 7.29 8.17 0.00
C VAL A 79 8.34 8.14 1.13
N ALA A 80 8.40 9.14 2.00
CA ALA A 80 9.28 9.12 3.17
C ALA A 80 8.79 8.11 4.21
N GLU A 81 7.48 7.95 4.34
CA GLU A 81 6.89 6.91 5.19
C GLU A 81 7.25 5.51 4.71
N GLY A 82 7.23 5.28 3.39
CA GLY A 82 7.72 4.03 2.80
C GLY A 82 9.17 3.73 3.18
N SER A 83 10.05 4.71 3.01
CA SER A 83 11.47 4.55 3.39
C SER A 83 11.65 4.30 4.89
N ARG A 84 10.84 4.95 5.74
CA ARG A 84 10.92 4.82 7.20
C ARG A 84 10.51 3.44 7.72
N TRP A 85 9.64 2.74 6.99
CA TRP A 85 9.16 1.40 7.35
C TRP A 85 9.73 0.28 6.49
N ALA A 86 10.71 0.58 5.63
CA ALA A 86 11.32 -0.38 4.73
C ALA A 86 11.93 -1.59 5.48
N ASP A 87 12.50 -1.39 6.67
CA ASP A 87 13.08 -2.44 7.52
C ASP A 87 12.06 -3.48 8.02
N MET A 88 10.76 -3.23 7.85
CA MET A 88 9.71 -4.20 8.15
C MET A 88 9.64 -5.32 7.11
N LEU A 89 10.11 -5.06 5.88
CA LEU A 89 10.06 -6.02 4.79
C LEU A 89 11.01 -7.19 5.02
N ARG A 90 10.55 -8.39 4.69
CA ARG A 90 11.43 -9.56 4.59
C ARG A 90 12.32 -9.47 3.35
N PRO A 91 13.41 -10.26 3.29
CA PRO A 91 14.12 -10.49 2.03
C PRO A 91 13.16 -10.94 0.91
N GLY A 92 13.21 -10.24 -0.23
CA GLY A 92 12.32 -10.47 -1.36
C GLY A 92 10.88 -9.95 -1.19
N GLY A 93 10.58 -9.25 -0.09
CA GLY A 93 9.36 -8.47 0.05
C GLY A 93 9.38 -7.24 -0.87
N ILE A 94 8.21 -6.65 -1.10
CA ILE A 94 8.05 -5.54 -2.04
C ILE A 94 7.51 -4.29 -1.35
N ALA A 95 7.97 -3.12 -1.79
CA ALA A 95 7.40 -1.83 -1.41
C ALA A 95 6.57 -1.28 -2.58
N MET A 96 5.28 -1.07 -2.35
CA MET A 96 4.36 -0.36 -3.23
C MET A 96 4.20 1.08 -2.73
N VAL A 97 4.72 2.06 -3.48
CA VAL A 97 4.98 3.40 -2.95
C VAL A 97 4.32 4.47 -3.81
N ASN A 98 3.43 5.24 -3.20
CA ASN A 98 2.95 6.48 -3.77
C ASN A 98 4.03 7.56 -3.61
N THR A 99 4.49 8.17 -4.70
CA THR A 99 5.63 9.12 -4.71
C THR A 99 5.29 10.51 -4.14
N ILE A 100 4.05 10.72 -3.69
CA ILE A 100 3.65 11.97 -3.07
C ILE A 100 4.55 12.31 -1.88
N ARG A 101 5.01 13.56 -1.85
CA ARG A 101 5.76 14.14 -0.74
C ARG A 101 4.86 15.04 0.08
N LEU A 102 4.66 14.68 1.35
CA LEU A 102 3.93 15.50 2.31
C LEU A 102 4.89 15.92 3.42
N VAL A 103 5.43 17.14 3.30
CA VAL A 103 6.37 17.69 4.28
C VAL A 103 5.62 17.98 5.59
N PRO A 104 5.92 17.27 6.70
CA PRO A 104 5.27 17.52 7.97
C PRO A 104 5.65 18.90 8.51
N PRO A 105 4.80 19.56 9.32
CA PRO A 105 5.12 20.86 9.91
C PRO A 105 6.46 20.91 10.67
N VAL A 106 6.86 19.80 11.32
CA VAL A 106 8.14 19.69 12.04
C VAL A 106 9.37 19.79 11.12
N VAL A 107 9.25 19.37 9.86
CA VAL A 107 10.30 19.57 8.86
C VAL A 107 10.32 21.02 8.40
N SER A 108 9.14 21.61 8.16
CA SER A 108 9.03 23.04 7.79
C SER A 108 9.60 23.98 8.87
N MET A 109 9.62 23.54 10.13
CA MET A 109 10.24 24.25 11.26
C MET A 109 11.77 24.00 11.39
N GLY A 110 12.38 23.23 10.48
CA GLY A 110 13.82 22.96 10.47
C GLY A 110 14.30 21.96 11.54
N LEU A 111 13.38 21.31 12.25
CA LEU A 111 13.71 20.36 13.34
C LEU A 111 14.07 18.96 12.82
N PHE A 112 13.64 18.63 11.60
CA PHE A 112 13.94 17.38 10.91
C PHE A 112 14.13 17.63 9.42
N LYS A 113 14.97 16.83 8.75
CA LYS A 113 15.16 16.89 7.30
C LYS A 113 14.31 15.82 6.63
N TYR A 114 13.51 16.20 5.64
CA TYR A 114 12.84 15.24 4.76
C TYR A 114 13.90 14.55 3.87
N PRO A 115 13.85 13.23 3.66
CA PRO A 115 14.89 12.56 2.87
C PRO A 115 14.93 13.07 1.43
N ASP A 116 16.13 13.28 0.90
CA ASP A 116 16.30 13.88 -0.43
C ASP A 116 15.71 12.97 -1.53
N ASP A 117 15.99 11.66 -1.46
CA ASP A 117 15.44 10.63 -2.33
C ASP A 117 15.12 9.32 -1.55
N PRO A 118 13.92 9.20 -0.97
CA PRO A 118 13.56 8.02 -0.18
C PRO A 118 13.45 6.74 -1.04
N VAL A 119 13.17 6.86 -2.34
CA VAL A 119 13.09 5.69 -3.23
C VAL A 119 14.47 5.12 -3.48
N ALA A 120 15.46 5.97 -3.78
CA ALA A 120 16.85 5.54 -3.92
C ALA A 120 17.39 4.90 -2.64
N GLN A 121 17.04 5.45 -1.47
CA GLN A 121 17.42 4.87 -0.17
C GLN A 121 16.89 3.44 0.02
N MET A 122 15.61 3.21 -0.27
CA MET A 122 15.00 1.87 -0.21
C MET A 122 15.69 0.90 -1.19
N ARG A 123 15.92 1.32 -2.44
CA ARG A 123 16.62 0.49 -3.43
C ARG A 123 18.04 0.14 -3.03
N ALA A 124 18.78 1.10 -2.47
CA ALA A 124 20.14 0.89 -1.97
C ALA A 124 20.17 -0.10 -0.78
N ALA A 125 19.09 -0.18 0.00
CA ALA A 125 18.90 -1.19 1.04
C ALA A 125 18.48 -2.57 0.49
N GLY A 126 18.40 -2.74 -0.82
CA GLY A 126 18.04 -4.01 -1.47
C GLY A 126 16.53 -4.28 -1.54
N VAL A 127 15.70 -3.26 -1.33
CA VAL A 127 14.24 -3.39 -1.43
C VAL A 127 13.79 -3.29 -2.89
N THR A 128 12.90 -4.20 -3.30
CA THR A 128 12.18 -4.08 -4.57
C THR A 128 11.08 -3.02 -4.42
N VAL A 129 11.25 -1.89 -5.11
CA VAL A 129 10.35 -0.73 -4.99
C VAL A 129 9.57 -0.48 -6.27
N TYR A 130 8.24 -0.61 -6.18
CA TYR A 130 7.27 -0.19 -7.19
C TYR A 130 6.73 1.20 -6.83
N ASP A 131 7.29 2.24 -7.42
CA ASP A 131 6.91 3.63 -7.15
C ASP A 131 6.21 4.28 -8.35
N PHE A 132 5.15 5.05 -8.06
CA PHE A 132 4.42 5.87 -9.03
C PHE A 132 3.61 6.97 -8.32
N ASP A 133 3.16 8.00 -9.07
CA ASP A 133 2.30 9.05 -8.52
C ASP A 133 0.82 8.63 -8.62
N ALA A 134 0.32 7.97 -7.57
CA ALA A 134 -1.09 7.58 -7.49
C ALA A 134 -2.03 8.81 -7.45
N GLY A 135 -1.53 9.95 -6.96
CA GLY A 135 -2.27 11.21 -6.93
C GLY A 135 -2.47 11.80 -8.33
N ALA A 136 -1.47 11.72 -9.21
CA ALA A 136 -1.58 12.12 -10.61
C ALA A 136 -2.64 11.27 -11.34
N ILE A 137 -2.56 9.94 -11.21
CA ILE A 137 -3.55 9.01 -11.78
C ILE A 137 -4.96 9.32 -11.26
N ALA A 138 -5.10 9.58 -9.96
CA ALA A 138 -6.39 9.92 -9.36
C ALA A 138 -6.96 11.25 -9.89
N ARG A 139 -6.11 12.26 -10.16
CA ARG A 139 -6.52 13.54 -10.77
C ARG A 139 -6.98 13.37 -12.21
N GLU A 140 -6.29 12.55 -12.99
CA GLU A 140 -6.68 12.23 -14.37
C GLU A 140 -8.06 11.54 -14.42
N LEU A 141 -8.35 10.70 -13.42
CA LEU A 141 -9.66 10.06 -13.25
C LEU A 141 -10.72 10.97 -12.59
N GLY A 142 -10.36 12.19 -12.22
CA GLY A 142 -11.28 13.22 -11.71
C GLY A 142 -11.63 13.15 -10.22
N ASP A 143 -11.04 12.24 -9.43
CA ASP A 143 -11.29 12.15 -7.98
C ASP A 143 -10.06 11.67 -7.21
N LEU A 144 -9.48 12.55 -6.38
CA LEU A 144 -8.35 12.26 -5.50
C LEU A 144 -8.64 11.13 -4.48
N LYS A 145 -9.90 10.81 -4.19
CA LYS A 145 -10.26 9.69 -3.30
C LYS A 145 -9.93 8.34 -3.91
N LEU A 146 -9.68 8.27 -5.22
CA LEU A 146 -9.31 7.04 -5.93
C LEU A 146 -7.90 6.55 -5.60
N VAL A 147 -7.06 7.35 -4.93
CA VAL A 147 -5.70 6.94 -4.52
C VAL A 147 -5.72 5.60 -3.77
N ASN A 148 -6.69 5.36 -2.89
CA ASN A 148 -6.80 4.07 -2.20
C ASN A 148 -7.02 2.90 -3.16
N THR A 149 -7.93 3.08 -4.11
CA THR A 149 -8.26 2.06 -5.10
C THR A 149 -7.09 1.78 -6.04
N ILE A 150 -6.36 2.82 -6.45
CA ILE A 150 -5.15 2.70 -7.28
C ILE A 150 -4.06 1.94 -6.51
N MET A 151 -3.78 2.33 -5.27
CA MET A 151 -2.74 1.66 -4.46
C MET A 151 -3.09 0.20 -4.16
N LEU A 152 -4.36 -0.11 -3.89
CA LEU A 152 -4.82 -1.49 -3.70
C LEU A 152 -4.78 -2.31 -4.99
N GLY A 153 -5.15 -1.70 -6.13
CA GLY A 153 -4.98 -2.31 -7.44
C GLY A 153 -3.52 -2.67 -7.71
N ALA A 154 -2.60 -1.76 -7.41
CA ALA A 154 -1.17 -1.96 -7.66
C ALA A 154 -0.58 -3.19 -6.95
N ILE A 155 -1.10 -3.58 -5.78
CA ILE A 155 -0.65 -4.79 -5.07
C ILE A 155 -1.44 -6.06 -5.42
N ALA A 156 -2.51 -5.96 -6.20
CA ALA A 156 -3.49 -7.03 -6.35
C ALA A 156 -2.90 -8.33 -6.94
N ASP A 157 -1.92 -8.21 -7.84
CA ASP A 157 -1.25 -9.36 -8.47
C ASP A 157 -0.22 -10.04 -7.53
N PHE A 158 0.05 -9.45 -6.36
CA PHE A 158 0.99 -9.98 -5.36
C PHE A 158 0.28 -10.69 -4.19
N LEU A 159 -1.05 -10.71 -4.19
CA LEU A 159 -1.86 -11.32 -3.14
C LEU A 159 -2.05 -12.83 -3.38
N PRO A 160 -2.28 -13.64 -2.33
CA PRO A 160 -2.49 -15.07 -2.47
C PRO A 160 -3.91 -15.44 -2.95
N PHE A 161 -4.64 -14.49 -3.52
CA PHE A 161 -5.97 -14.65 -4.11
C PHE A 161 -6.09 -13.79 -5.37
N PRO A 162 -7.00 -14.13 -6.31
CA PRO A 162 -7.13 -13.40 -7.56
C PRO A 162 -7.39 -11.91 -7.37
N ALA A 163 -6.80 -11.07 -8.22
CA ALA A 163 -7.00 -9.61 -8.20
C ALA A 163 -8.49 -9.21 -8.26
N THR A 164 -9.31 -10.00 -8.97
CA THR A 164 -10.76 -9.80 -9.07
C THR A 164 -11.47 -9.84 -7.71
N GLU A 165 -10.93 -10.57 -6.73
CA GLU A 165 -11.51 -10.67 -5.39
C GLU A 165 -11.33 -9.37 -4.59
N LEU A 166 -10.16 -8.72 -4.75
CA LEU A 166 -9.92 -7.41 -4.14
C LEU A 166 -10.74 -6.32 -4.86
N GLU A 167 -10.77 -6.36 -6.20
CA GLU A 167 -11.58 -5.45 -7.01
C GLU A 167 -13.05 -5.52 -6.58
N GLU A 168 -13.61 -6.73 -6.50
CA GLU A 168 -14.99 -6.99 -6.08
C GLU A 168 -15.27 -6.42 -4.67
N GLN A 169 -14.36 -6.62 -3.73
CA GLN A 169 -14.49 -6.06 -2.38
C GLN A 169 -14.50 -4.52 -2.38
N ILE A 170 -13.74 -3.88 -3.26
CA ILE A 170 -13.70 -2.41 -3.39
C ILE A 170 -15.00 -1.91 -4.01
N VAL A 171 -15.38 -2.44 -5.18
CA VAL A 171 -16.53 -1.94 -5.94
C VAL A 171 -17.87 -2.27 -5.27
N GLY A 172 -17.95 -3.41 -4.58
CA GLY A 172 -19.14 -3.83 -3.83
C GLY A 172 -19.60 -2.80 -2.79
N ARG A 173 -18.66 -2.03 -2.21
CA ARG A 173 -18.96 -0.95 -1.26
C ARG A 173 -19.77 0.21 -1.87
N PHE A 174 -19.78 0.32 -3.19
CA PHE A 174 -20.43 1.41 -3.90
C PHE A 174 -21.73 1.00 -4.59
N ARG A 175 -21.97 -0.28 -4.86
CA ARG A 175 -23.08 -0.75 -5.69
C ARG A 175 -24.46 -0.27 -5.23
N GLU A 176 -24.73 -0.34 -3.93
CA GLU A 176 -26.03 0.05 -3.38
C GLU A 176 -26.20 1.56 -3.24
N ARG A 177 -25.11 2.27 -2.90
CA ARG A 177 -25.19 3.67 -2.45
C ARG A 177 -24.74 4.69 -3.49
N LYS A 178 -23.82 4.29 -4.38
CA LYS A 178 -23.17 5.15 -5.37
C LYS A 178 -22.81 4.35 -6.63
N PRO A 179 -23.79 3.86 -7.43
CA PRO A 179 -23.50 3.04 -8.62
C PRO A 179 -22.51 3.69 -9.61
N ALA A 180 -22.56 5.02 -9.78
CA ALA A 180 -21.62 5.76 -10.62
C ALA A 180 -20.15 5.63 -10.16
N MET A 181 -19.91 5.33 -8.88
CA MET A 181 -18.56 5.12 -8.36
C MET A 181 -18.00 3.73 -8.72
N VAL A 182 -18.82 2.77 -9.15
CA VAL A 182 -18.35 1.42 -9.51
C VAL A 182 -17.37 1.50 -10.67
N GLU A 183 -17.79 2.07 -11.80
CA GLU A 183 -16.99 2.11 -13.02
C GLU A 183 -15.67 2.87 -12.83
N VAL A 184 -15.70 4.03 -12.16
CA VAL A 184 -14.49 4.81 -11.90
C VAL A 184 -13.52 4.08 -10.96
N ASN A 185 -14.02 3.31 -9.98
CA ASN A 185 -13.16 2.49 -9.12
C ASN A 185 -12.55 1.30 -9.88
N GLN A 186 -13.27 0.69 -10.82
CA GLN A 186 -12.70 -0.36 -11.68
C GLN A 186 -11.55 0.19 -12.53
N LYS A 187 -11.75 1.36 -13.16
CA LYS A 187 -10.69 2.05 -13.92
C LYS A 187 -9.50 2.40 -13.04
N ALA A 188 -9.75 2.93 -11.84
CA ALA A 188 -8.71 3.24 -10.86
C ALA A 188 -7.91 1.99 -10.42
N PHE A 189 -8.61 0.88 -10.20
CA PHE A 189 -7.98 -0.38 -9.79
C PHE A 189 -7.05 -0.92 -10.88
N GLU A 190 -7.53 -0.96 -12.13
CA GLU A 190 -6.71 -1.41 -13.25
C GLU A 190 -5.56 -0.45 -13.56
N ALA A 191 -5.76 0.87 -13.42
CA ALA A 191 -4.67 1.84 -13.54
C ALA A 191 -3.55 1.60 -12.52
N GLY A 192 -3.91 1.23 -11.28
CA GLY A 192 -2.96 0.79 -10.25
C GLY A 192 -2.16 -0.44 -10.66
N ARG A 193 -2.85 -1.49 -11.14
CA ARG A 193 -2.21 -2.72 -11.64
C ARG A 193 -1.24 -2.44 -12.79
N ALA A 194 -1.67 -1.62 -13.74
CA ALA A 194 -0.87 -1.22 -14.89
C ALA A 194 0.39 -0.45 -14.45
N ALA A 195 0.28 0.48 -13.50
CA ALA A 195 1.41 1.23 -12.97
C ALA A 195 2.47 0.32 -12.32
N ALA A 196 2.04 -0.65 -11.50
CA ALA A 196 2.95 -1.63 -10.88
C ALA A 196 3.69 -2.47 -11.94
N ARG A 197 2.97 -2.98 -12.95
CA ARG A 197 3.56 -3.80 -14.04
C ARG A 197 4.52 -3.01 -14.91
N ALA A 198 4.21 -1.75 -15.21
CA ALA A 198 5.09 -0.86 -15.97
C ALA A 198 6.42 -0.64 -15.22
N ARG A 199 6.36 -0.45 -13.90
CA ARG A 199 7.56 -0.31 -13.07
C ARG A 199 8.37 -1.60 -12.99
N ALA A 200 7.71 -2.76 -12.86
CA ALA A 200 8.37 -4.07 -12.93
C ALA A 200 9.17 -4.26 -14.23
N SER A 201 8.56 -3.89 -15.36
CA SER A 201 9.18 -4.01 -16.68
C SER A 201 10.38 -3.06 -16.85
N ALA A 202 10.27 -1.84 -16.33
CA ALA A 202 11.35 -0.85 -16.36
C ALA A 202 12.58 -1.33 -15.55
N ASP A 203 12.36 -1.94 -14.39
CA ASP A 203 13.46 -2.49 -13.56
C ASP A 203 14.17 -3.65 -14.25
N GLN A 204 13.43 -4.52 -14.94
CA GLN A 204 14.01 -5.61 -15.73
C GLN A 204 14.86 -5.09 -16.89
N GLN A 205 14.41 -4.03 -17.58
CA GLN A 205 15.17 -3.40 -18.66
C GLN A 205 16.45 -2.73 -18.16
N LEU A 206 16.39 -2.05 -17.02
CA LEU A 206 17.57 -1.44 -16.39
C LEU A 206 18.60 -2.50 -15.99
N ALA A 207 18.15 -3.61 -15.40
CA ALA A 207 19.01 -4.73 -15.03
C ALA A 207 19.63 -5.45 -16.23
N ALA A 208 18.93 -5.53 -17.38
CA ALA A 208 19.45 -6.14 -18.60
C ALA A 208 20.50 -5.28 -19.33
N ASN A 209 20.53 -3.96 -19.06
CA ASN A 209 21.43 -3.00 -19.69
C ASN A 209 22.61 -2.58 -18.81
N SER A 210 22.76 -3.18 -17.62
CA SER A 210 23.86 -2.95 -16.66
C SER A 210 24.85 -4.11 -16.67
#